data_AF-A0A3S4LIN9-F1
#
_entry.id   AF-A0A3S4LIN9-F1
#
_cell.length_a   1.000
_cell.length_b   1.000
_cell.length_c   1.000
_cell.angle_alpha   90.00
_cell.angle_beta   90.00
_cell.angle_gamma   90.00
#
_symmetry.space_group_name_H-M   'P 1'
#
loop_
_entity.id
_entity.type
_entity.pdbx_description
1 polymer ?
#
loop_
_entity_poly.entity_id
_entity_poly.type
_entity_poly.pdbx_seq_one_letter_code
_entity_poly.pdbx_strand_id
1 'polypeptide(L)'
;MLKSLSSRLAAELAVRESQVAATIELIDGGATVPFIARYRKEVTGGLDDTQLRTLAERLVYLREMDERRDSILKSIAEQGKLTPELEAALYASDNKTTLEDLYLPYKPKRRTKAQIAREAGLEPLADSLLADPSQDPNVLAETYINAEAGVADAKAALDGARAILIERFAEDAELLGQLREKLWNEGELAAAVVAGKENEGAKFSDYFDHREHIKAIPSHRALALLRGRNEGVLSVALKYQPDETPITERSAYEMLIAARFGIKDAGRAADKWLLDGVRLCWRAKIFLSLELVSRLKDAADGEAIKVFAANLHDLLLAARPAAARRWAWTRACAPAARWRWSTIPARCWIPPPSTRTSRAASGTNPSPSSARCARATRST
;
A
#
# COMPACT_ATOMS: atom_id res chain seq x y z
N MET A 1 16.18 24.35 9.43
CA MET A 1 17.05 23.22 9.81
C MET A 1 16.20 22.12 10.40
N LEU A 2 16.41 20.89 9.92
CA LEU A 2 15.75 19.71 10.46
C LEU A 2 16.20 19.43 11.91
N LYS A 3 15.25 19.01 12.76
CA LYS A 3 15.59 18.42 14.06
C LYS A 3 16.41 17.14 13.86
N SER A 4 17.31 16.85 14.79
CA SER A 4 18.10 15.61 14.82
C SER A 4 17.18 14.38 14.75
N LEU A 5 17.67 13.28 14.17
CA LEU A 5 16.94 11.99 14.16
C LEU A 5 16.52 11.60 15.58
N SER A 6 17.41 11.79 16.56
CA SER A 6 17.15 11.51 17.97
C SER A 6 16.00 12.36 18.53
N SER A 7 15.91 13.65 18.17
CA SER A 7 14.84 14.54 18.62
C SER A 7 13.47 14.15 18.01
N ARG A 8 13.43 13.72 16.74
CA ARG A 8 12.19 13.24 16.11
C ARG A 8 11.69 11.94 16.73
N LEU A 9 12.58 10.97 16.91
CA LEU A 9 12.27 9.70 17.57
C LEU A 9 11.86 9.89 19.03
N ALA A 10 12.50 10.82 19.74
CA ALA A 10 12.15 11.20 21.10
C ALA A 10 10.72 11.75 21.19
N ALA A 11 10.33 12.60 20.24
CA ALA A 11 8.98 13.14 20.18
C ALA A 11 7.92 12.07 19.85
N GLU A 12 8.22 11.14 18.93
CA GLU A 12 7.30 10.04 18.57
C GLU A 12 7.08 9.05 19.71
N LEU A 13 8.15 8.70 20.44
CA LEU A 13 8.09 7.70 21.51
C LEU A 13 7.78 8.32 22.89
N ALA A 14 7.70 9.65 22.99
CA ALA A 14 7.61 10.41 24.24
C ALA A 14 8.73 10.06 25.24
N VAL A 15 9.96 9.91 24.73
CA VAL A 15 11.17 9.53 25.47
C VAL A 15 12.17 10.69 25.45
N ARG A 16 13.15 10.71 26.37
CA ARG A 16 14.22 11.72 26.34
C ARG A 16 15.17 11.49 25.17
N GLU A 17 15.59 12.56 24.50
CA GLU A 17 16.52 12.50 23.37
C GLU A 17 17.84 11.81 23.70
N SER A 18 18.35 11.97 24.93
CA SER A 18 19.57 11.29 25.39
C SER A 18 19.44 9.77 25.41
N GLN A 19 18.26 9.24 25.76
CA GLN A 19 18.00 7.80 25.79
C GLN A 19 17.94 7.21 24.38
N VAL A 20 17.33 7.96 23.46
CA VAL A 20 17.27 7.60 22.05
C VAL A 20 18.69 7.60 21.47
N ALA A 21 19.46 8.67 21.65
CA ALA A 21 20.83 8.76 21.12
C ALA A 21 21.72 7.59 21.60
N ALA A 22 21.69 7.28 22.90
CA ALA A 22 22.43 6.14 23.45
C ALA A 22 21.95 4.78 22.88
N THR A 23 20.66 4.64 22.61
CA THR A 23 20.11 3.43 21.99
C THR A 23 20.56 3.29 20.53
N ILE A 24 20.59 4.39 19.78
CA ILE A 24 21.06 4.43 18.38
C ILE A 24 22.51 3.97 18.30
N GLU A 25 23.38 4.50 19.17
CA GLU A 25 24.80 4.13 19.20
C GLU A 25 25.01 2.63 19.48
N LEU A 26 24.20 2.05 20.36
CA LEU A 26 24.23 0.61 20.64
C LEU A 26 23.75 -0.22 19.45
N ILE A 27 22.68 0.19 18.76
CA ILE A 27 22.15 -0.49 17.58
C ILE A 27 23.17 -0.43 16.43
N ASP A 28 23.79 0.73 16.21
CA ASP A 28 24.83 0.90 15.19
C ASP A 28 26.10 0.11 15.52
N GLY A 29 26.39 -0.07 16.81
CA GLY A 29 27.40 -1.01 17.30
C GLY A 29 27.06 -2.49 17.14
N GLY A 30 25.92 -2.82 16.51
CA GLY A 30 25.48 -4.19 16.23
C GLY A 30 24.80 -4.89 17.41
N ALA A 31 24.44 -4.17 18.47
CA ALA A 31 23.71 -4.76 19.60
C ALA A 31 22.27 -5.07 19.21
N THR A 32 21.80 -6.27 19.57
CA THR A 32 20.40 -6.67 19.31
C THR A 32 19.45 -6.10 20.35
N VAL A 33 18.18 -5.91 19.98
CA VAL A 33 17.13 -5.40 20.87
C VAL A 33 17.06 -6.18 22.20
N PRO A 34 17.04 -7.54 22.22
CA PRO A 34 17.00 -8.29 23.48
C PRO A 34 18.27 -8.12 24.33
N PHE A 35 19.42 -7.90 23.70
CA PHE A 35 20.67 -7.65 24.42
C PHE A 35 20.64 -6.28 25.11
N ILE A 36 20.16 -5.25 24.40
CA ILE A 36 20.04 -3.90 24.95
C ILE A 36 19.04 -3.89 26.12
N ALA A 37 17.86 -4.48 25.93
CA ALA A 37 16.81 -4.55 26.94
C ALA A 37 17.27 -5.24 28.23
N ARG A 38 18.12 -6.28 28.11
CA ARG A 38 18.57 -7.08 29.26
C ARG A 38 19.85 -6.59 29.91
N TYR A 39 20.84 -6.14 29.13
CA TYR A 39 22.21 -5.88 29.62
C TYR A 39 22.65 -4.41 29.53
N ARG A 40 21.82 -3.53 28.94
CA ARG A 40 22.13 -2.10 28.76
C ARG A 40 21.02 -1.17 29.25
N LYS A 41 20.23 -1.65 30.22
CA LYS A 41 19.09 -0.92 30.79
C LYS A 41 19.47 0.42 31.43
N GLU A 42 20.64 0.49 32.07
CA GLU A 42 21.14 1.73 32.70
C GLU A 42 21.52 2.79 31.66
N VAL A 43 22.06 2.35 30.51
CA VAL A 43 22.53 3.24 29.44
C VAL A 43 21.34 3.83 28.66
N THR A 44 20.29 3.04 28.46
CA THR A 44 19.06 3.49 27.79
C THR A 44 18.04 4.13 28.74
N GLY A 45 18.32 4.15 30.05
CA GLY A 45 17.41 4.72 31.06
C GLY A 45 16.11 3.93 31.23
N GLY A 46 16.15 2.61 31.04
CA GLY A 46 15.03 1.74 31.38
C GLY A 46 13.99 1.48 30.29
N LEU A 47 14.30 1.73 29.01
CA LEU A 47 13.39 1.45 27.89
C LEU A 47 12.97 -0.03 27.85
N ASP A 48 11.68 -0.26 27.55
CA ASP A 48 11.13 -1.60 27.42
C ASP A 48 11.42 -2.23 26.03
N ASP A 49 11.27 -3.54 25.91
CA ASP A 49 11.54 -4.27 24.65
C ASP A 49 10.66 -3.80 23.49
N THR A 50 9.40 -3.40 23.78
CA THR A 50 8.47 -2.92 22.76
C THR A 50 8.88 -1.56 22.20
N GLN A 51 9.27 -0.63 23.06
CA GLN A 51 9.80 0.68 22.73
C GLN A 51 11.10 0.56 21.94
N LEU A 52 12.02 -0.31 22.37
CA LEU A 52 13.28 -0.55 21.64
C LEU A 52 13.03 -1.13 20.25
N ARG A 53 12.05 -2.01 20.10
CA ARG A 53 11.69 -2.59 18.79
C ARG A 53 11.04 -1.55 17.88
N THR A 54 10.09 -0.77 18.38
CA THR A 54 9.51 0.35 17.62
C THR A 54 10.56 1.38 17.26
N LEU A 55 11.49 1.70 18.16
CA LEU A 55 12.61 2.60 17.89
C LEU A 55 13.48 2.07 16.76
N ALA A 56 13.85 0.79 16.77
CA ALA A 56 14.66 0.18 15.72
C ALA A 56 13.94 0.23 14.35
N GLU A 57 12.65 -0.10 14.30
CA GLU A 57 11.84 -0.03 13.07
C GLU A 57 11.72 1.40 12.54
N ARG A 58 11.42 2.36 13.42
CA ARG A 58 11.30 3.78 13.06
C ARG A 58 12.63 4.41 12.66
N LEU A 59 13.72 4.00 13.29
CA LEU A 59 15.06 4.46 12.94
C LEU A 59 15.44 4.06 11.51
N VAL A 60 15.18 2.81 11.12
CA VAL A 60 15.43 2.37 9.73
C VAL A 60 14.60 3.20 8.77
N TYR A 61 13.30 3.36 9.04
CA TYR A 61 12.40 4.16 8.20
C TYR A 61 12.87 5.62 8.03
N LEU A 62 13.25 6.29 9.13
CA LEU A 62 13.69 7.69 9.09
C LEU A 62 15.05 7.83 8.38
N ARG A 63 15.95 6.86 8.50
CA ARG A 63 17.22 6.84 7.76
C ARG A 63 17.00 6.71 6.27
N GLU A 64 16.16 5.77 5.84
CA GLU A 64 15.79 5.62 4.42
C GLU A 64 15.13 6.89 3.88
N MET A 65 14.31 7.56 4.70
CA MET A 65 13.69 8.82 4.33
C MET A 65 14.70 9.96 4.19
N ASP A 66 15.62 10.11 5.14
CA ASP A 66 16.65 11.15 5.11
C ASP A 66 17.64 10.91 3.95
N GLU A 67 18.06 9.66 3.70
CA GLU A 67 18.88 9.29 2.54
C GLU A 67 18.17 9.62 1.21
N ARG A 68 16.87 9.30 1.14
CA ARG A 68 16.05 9.63 -0.03
C ARG A 68 15.93 11.13 -0.22
N ARG A 69 15.73 11.90 0.86
CA ARG A 69 15.70 13.37 0.84
C ARG A 69 16.99 13.94 0.27
N ASP A 70 18.13 13.47 0.76
CA ASP A 70 19.45 13.92 0.31
C ASP A 70 19.68 13.61 -1.17
N SER A 71 19.24 12.43 -1.64
CA SER A 71 19.31 12.08 -3.07
C SER A 71 18.50 13.03 -3.95
N ILE A 72 17.34 13.47 -3.46
CA ILE A 72 16.42 14.37 -4.16
C ILE A 72 16.97 15.81 -4.16
N LEU A 73 17.49 16.28 -3.02
CA LEU A 73 18.16 17.58 -2.93
C LEU A 73 19.35 17.66 -3.89
N LYS A 74 20.19 16.62 -3.95
CA LYS A 74 21.30 16.54 -4.92
C LYS A 74 20.80 16.60 -6.36
N SER A 75 19.80 15.80 -6.70
CA SER A 75 19.23 15.76 -8.06
C SER A 75 18.63 17.11 -8.49
N ILE A 76 18.00 17.85 -7.57
CA ILE A 76 17.44 19.18 -7.84
C ILE A 76 18.54 20.25 -7.91
N ALA A 77 19.55 20.16 -7.05
CA ALA A 77 20.71 21.05 -7.05
C ALA A 77 21.52 20.93 -8.34
N GLU A 78 21.74 19.71 -8.84
CA GLU A 78 22.40 19.45 -10.12
C GLU A 78 21.65 20.08 -11.31
N GLN A 79 20.33 20.22 -11.22
CA GLN A 79 19.50 20.90 -12.22
C GLN A 79 19.49 22.42 -12.08
N GLY A 80 20.10 22.98 -11.02
CA GLY A 80 20.10 24.42 -10.74
C GLY A 80 18.73 25.00 -10.39
N LYS A 81 17.73 24.16 -10.08
CA LYS A 81 16.35 24.57 -9.77
C LYS A 81 16.03 24.54 -8.27
N LEU A 82 17.05 24.43 -7.42
CA LEU A 82 16.88 24.43 -5.98
C LEU A 82 16.58 25.85 -5.49
N THR A 83 15.30 26.15 -5.27
CA THR A 83 14.88 27.39 -4.61
C THR A 83 14.91 27.21 -3.09
N PRO A 84 15.17 28.28 -2.31
CA PRO A 84 15.16 28.21 -0.85
C PRO A 84 13.77 27.81 -0.30
N GLU A 85 12.70 28.16 -1.01
CA GLU A 85 11.33 27.76 -0.67
C GLU A 85 11.12 26.25 -0.83
N LEU A 86 11.61 25.67 -1.94
CA LEU A 86 11.52 24.24 -2.20
C LEU A 86 12.39 23.43 -1.23
N GLU A 87 13.58 23.93 -0.91
CA GLU A 87 14.46 23.34 0.10
C GLU A 87 13.77 23.31 1.47
N ALA A 88 13.14 24.42 1.88
CA ALA A 88 12.37 24.47 3.11
C ALA A 88 11.18 23.49 3.09
N ALA A 89 10.47 23.35 1.97
CA ALA A 89 9.35 22.41 1.82
C ALA A 89 9.80 20.94 1.88
N LEU A 90 10.95 20.60 1.28
CA LEU A 90 11.54 19.26 1.35
C LEU A 90 11.99 18.91 2.77
N TYR A 91 12.50 19.89 3.52
CA TYR A 91 12.83 19.71 4.93
C TYR A 91 11.59 19.65 5.83
N ALA A 92 10.52 20.34 5.51
CA ALA A 92 9.25 20.26 6.26
C ALA A 92 8.44 18.99 5.95
N SER A 93 8.83 18.22 4.94
CA SER A 93 8.11 17.01 4.55
C SER A 93 8.33 15.85 5.53
N ASP A 94 7.23 15.42 6.15
CA ASP A 94 7.21 14.34 7.16
C ASP A 94 6.93 12.95 6.56
N ASN A 95 6.45 12.88 5.31
CA ASN A 95 6.07 11.63 4.66
C ASN A 95 6.91 11.35 3.41
N LYS A 96 7.27 10.08 3.19
CA LYS A 96 7.95 9.65 1.95
C LYS A 96 7.13 10.00 0.70
N THR A 97 5.81 9.88 0.78
CA THR A 97 4.91 10.21 -0.34
C THR A 97 4.95 11.69 -0.71
N THR A 98 4.87 12.60 0.28
CA THR A 98 4.92 14.05 0.01
C THR A 98 6.28 14.46 -0.54
N LEU A 99 7.35 13.78 -0.10
CA LEU A 99 8.70 13.99 -0.60
C LEU A 99 8.82 13.56 -2.08
N GLU A 100 8.24 12.43 -2.48
CA GLU A 100 8.18 12.02 -3.89
C GLU A 100 7.26 12.95 -4.72
N ASP A 101 6.16 13.44 -4.15
CA ASP A 101 5.27 14.39 -4.82
C ASP A 101 6.02 15.69 -5.18
N LEU A 102 6.81 16.24 -4.24
CA LEU A 102 7.65 17.42 -4.48
C LEU A 102 8.77 17.16 -5.49
N TYR A 103 9.23 15.92 -5.61
CA TYR A 103 10.26 15.52 -6.57
C TYR A 103 9.72 15.26 -7.97
N LEU A 104 8.41 15.03 -8.13
CA LEU A 104 7.77 14.66 -9.39
C LEU A 104 8.12 15.58 -10.59
N PRO A 105 8.18 16.93 -10.44
CA PRO A 105 8.52 17.83 -11.54
C PRO A 105 9.98 17.72 -12.01
N TYR A 106 10.88 17.28 -11.13
CA TYR A 106 12.33 17.25 -11.35
C TYR A 106 12.84 15.86 -11.72
N LYS A 107 11.98 14.84 -11.64
CA LYS A 107 12.33 13.47 -11.96
C LYS A 107 12.60 13.34 -13.48
N PRO A 108 13.73 12.75 -13.91
CA PRO A 108 14.00 12.55 -15.33
C PRO A 108 12.92 11.64 -15.95
N LYS A 109 12.29 12.11 -17.04
CA LYS A 109 11.21 11.40 -17.72
C LYS A 109 11.63 10.90 -19.08
N ARG A 110 11.03 9.76 -19.47
CA ARG A 110 11.02 9.31 -20.87
C ARG A 110 10.23 10.31 -21.72
N ARG A 111 10.56 10.42 -23.01
CA ARG A 111 9.83 11.23 -24.01
C ARG A 111 8.31 11.05 -23.91
N THR A 112 7.65 11.96 -23.21
CA THR A 112 6.18 11.98 -23.05
C THR A 112 5.55 12.75 -24.21
N LYS A 113 4.24 12.55 -24.43
CA LYS A 113 3.48 13.37 -25.40
C LYS A 113 3.57 14.86 -25.09
N ALA A 114 3.65 15.24 -23.82
CA ALA A 114 3.84 16.62 -23.40
C ALA A 114 5.25 17.15 -23.70
N GLN A 115 6.29 16.33 -23.53
CA GLN A 115 7.65 16.71 -23.94
C GLN A 115 7.76 16.91 -25.46
N ILE A 116 7.15 16.03 -26.24
CA ILE A 116 7.07 16.20 -27.71
C ILE A 116 6.33 17.49 -28.06
N ALA A 117 5.23 17.80 -27.35
CA ALA A 117 4.49 19.04 -27.54
C ALA A 117 5.29 20.30 -27.13
N ARG A 118 6.13 20.22 -26.08
CA ARG A 118 7.07 21.30 -25.70
C ARG A 118 8.17 21.49 -26.75
N GLU A 119 8.77 20.41 -27.23
CA GLU A 119 9.75 20.43 -28.32
C GLU A 119 9.15 21.03 -29.61
N ALA A 120 7.85 20.79 -29.85
CA ALA A 120 7.09 21.38 -30.95
C ALA A 120 6.69 22.85 -30.73
N GLY A 121 7.01 23.45 -29.58
CA GLY A 121 6.71 24.86 -29.30
C GLY A 121 5.25 25.14 -28.95
N LEU A 122 4.48 24.15 -28.48
CA LEU A 122 3.07 24.30 -28.08
C LEU A 122 2.88 24.82 -26.63
N GLU A 123 3.96 25.06 -25.90
CA GLU A 123 3.92 25.56 -24.52
C GLU A 123 3.31 26.98 -24.41
N PRO A 124 3.67 27.96 -25.27
CA PRO A 124 3.05 29.28 -25.26
C PRO A 124 1.54 29.26 -25.56
N LEU A 125 1.07 28.28 -26.37
CA LEU A 125 -0.34 28.09 -26.65
C LEU A 125 -1.10 27.60 -25.40
N ALA A 126 -0.51 26.69 -24.64
CA ALA A 126 -1.11 26.21 -23.39
C ALA A 126 -1.18 27.33 -22.34
N ASP A 127 -0.13 28.14 -22.23
CA ASP A 127 -0.09 29.26 -21.28
C ASP A 127 -1.02 30.40 -21.68
N SER A 128 -1.16 30.73 -22.98
CA SER A 128 -2.09 31.76 -23.44
C SER A 128 -3.54 31.38 -23.18
N LEU A 129 -3.91 30.13 -23.46
CA LEU A 129 -5.26 29.60 -23.20
C LEU A 129 -5.60 29.54 -21.71
N LEU A 130 -4.59 29.35 -20.85
CA LEU A 130 -4.78 29.35 -19.40
C LEU A 130 -4.86 30.78 -18.84
N ALA A 131 -4.09 31.72 -19.39
CA ALA A 131 -4.06 33.12 -18.95
C ALA A 131 -5.27 33.91 -19.43
N ASP A 132 -5.74 33.69 -20.66
CA ASP A 132 -6.90 34.37 -21.25
C ASP A 132 -7.94 33.36 -21.77
N PRO A 133 -8.87 32.91 -20.91
CA PRO A 133 -9.91 31.97 -21.31
C PRO A 133 -10.97 32.54 -22.27
N SER A 134 -10.88 33.82 -22.65
CA SER A 134 -11.79 34.44 -23.62
C SER A 134 -11.46 34.09 -25.08
N GLN A 135 -10.25 33.61 -25.34
CA GLN A 135 -9.76 33.32 -26.68
C GLN A 135 -10.35 31.99 -27.23
N ASP A 136 -10.56 31.91 -28.55
CA ASP A 136 -11.02 30.67 -29.18
C ASP A 136 -9.84 29.71 -29.38
N PRO A 137 -9.87 28.51 -28.76
CA PRO A 137 -8.80 27.53 -28.90
C PRO A 137 -8.54 27.11 -30.34
N ASN A 138 -9.56 27.05 -31.20
CA ASN A 138 -9.39 26.59 -32.57
C ASN A 138 -8.61 27.61 -33.41
N VAL A 139 -8.95 28.90 -33.27
CA VAL A 139 -8.30 30.00 -34.00
C VAL A 139 -6.85 30.16 -33.59
N LEU A 140 -6.55 30.02 -32.29
CA LEU A 140 -5.18 30.07 -31.82
C LEU A 140 -4.37 28.87 -32.27
N ALA A 141 -4.95 27.67 -32.22
CA ALA A 141 -4.28 26.44 -32.62
C ALA A 141 -3.83 26.44 -34.09
N GLU A 142 -4.54 27.14 -34.98
CA GLU A 142 -4.15 27.32 -36.38
C GLU A 142 -2.79 28.02 -36.54
N THR A 143 -2.45 28.91 -35.62
CA THR A 143 -1.17 29.66 -35.65
C THR A 143 0.02 28.76 -35.28
N TYR A 144 -0.22 27.62 -34.64
CA TYR A 144 0.79 26.69 -34.15
C TYR A 144 0.81 25.36 -34.93
N ILE A 145 0.18 25.29 -36.11
CA ILE A 145 0.27 24.11 -36.98
C ILE A 145 1.68 24.04 -37.56
N ASN A 146 2.36 22.92 -37.29
CA ASN A 146 3.69 22.66 -37.83
C ASN A 146 3.84 21.18 -38.19
N ALA A 147 3.77 20.90 -39.50
CA ALA A 147 3.92 19.55 -40.03
C ALA A 147 5.31 18.95 -39.79
N GLU A 148 6.37 19.77 -39.72
CA GLU A 148 7.73 19.31 -39.44
C GLU A 148 7.93 18.92 -37.97
N ALA A 149 7.18 19.53 -37.06
CA ALA A 149 7.20 19.22 -35.63
C ALA A 149 6.21 18.09 -35.23
N GLY A 150 5.53 17.45 -36.20
CA GLY A 150 4.57 16.37 -35.96
C GLY A 150 3.17 16.84 -35.56
N VAL A 151 2.84 18.11 -35.79
CA VAL A 151 1.52 18.71 -35.53
C VAL A 151 0.80 18.91 -36.86
N ALA A 152 0.07 17.89 -37.31
CA ALA A 152 -0.59 17.90 -38.62
C ALA A 152 -1.86 18.77 -38.67
N ASP A 153 -2.59 18.87 -37.56
CA ASP A 153 -3.90 19.52 -37.48
C ASP A 153 -4.03 20.42 -36.25
N ALA A 154 -4.93 21.42 -36.32
CA ALA A 154 -5.31 22.25 -35.17
C ALA A 154 -5.77 21.41 -33.96
N LYS A 155 -6.46 20.28 -34.22
CA LYS A 155 -6.85 19.33 -33.17
C LYS A 155 -5.64 18.66 -32.50
N ALA A 156 -4.61 18.31 -33.27
CA ALA A 156 -3.38 17.73 -32.73
C ALA A 156 -2.61 18.76 -31.88
N ALA A 157 -2.61 20.03 -32.29
CA ALA A 157 -2.03 21.12 -31.49
C ALA A 157 -2.76 21.26 -30.14
N LEU A 158 -4.10 21.24 -30.15
CA LEU A 158 -4.93 21.28 -28.95
C LEU A 158 -4.73 20.06 -28.05
N ASP A 159 -4.63 18.86 -28.61
CA ASP A 159 -4.35 17.65 -27.82
C ASP A 159 -2.94 17.68 -27.20
N GLY A 160 -1.96 18.24 -27.93
CA GLY A 160 -0.59 18.47 -27.44
C GLY A 160 -0.55 19.49 -26.29
N ALA A 161 -1.17 20.65 -26.47
CA ALA A 161 -1.30 21.67 -25.43
C ALA A 161 -2.04 21.13 -24.19
N ARG A 162 -3.08 20.32 -24.39
CA ARG A 162 -3.80 19.65 -23.30
C ARG A 162 -2.91 18.68 -22.55
N ALA A 163 -2.06 17.92 -23.25
CA ALA A 163 -1.11 17.02 -22.60
C ALA A 163 -0.09 17.77 -21.72
N ILE A 164 0.34 18.97 -22.14
CA ILE A 164 1.20 19.85 -21.34
C ILE A 164 0.49 20.28 -20.05
N LEU A 165 -0.75 20.76 -20.15
CA LEU A 165 -1.53 21.16 -18.97
C LEU A 165 -1.80 19.98 -18.03
N ILE A 166 -2.15 18.81 -18.57
CA ILE A 166 -2.35 17.59 -17.77
C ILE A 166 -1.10 17.23 -16.98
N GLU A 167 0.09 17.33 -17.59
CA GLU A 167 1.35 17.04 -16.91
C GLU A 167 1.64 18.07 -15.81
N ARG A 168 1.44 19.36 -16.08
CA ARG A 168 1.62 20.44 -15.09
C ARG A 168 0.66 20.31 -13.90
N PHE A 169 -0.60 19.96 -14.16
CA PHE A 169 -1.60 19.78 -13.09
C PHE A 169 -1.33 18.53 -12.26
N ALA A 170 -0.82 17.47 -12.89
CA ALA A 170 -0.45 16.23 -12.20
C ALA A 170 0.86 16.34 -11.40
N GLU A 171 1.58 17.45 -11.52
CA GLU A 171 2.85 17.74 -10.83
C GLU A 171 2.72 18.67 -9.62
N ASP A 172 1.55 19.28 -9.40
CA ASP A 172 1.33 20.12 -8.21
C ASP A 172 1.18 19.23 -6.96
N ALA A 173 2.22 19.23 -6.11
CA ALA A 173 2.28 18.42 -4.90
C ALA A 173 1.19 18.77 -3.88
N GLU A 174 0.81 20.05 -3.77
CA GLU A 174 -0.20 20.49 -2.80
C GLU A 174 -1.59 20.01 -3.22
N LEU A 175 -1.89 20.11 -4.53
CA LEU A 175 -3.11 19.58 -5.14
C LEU A 175 -3.20 18.06 -4.97
N LEU A 176 -2.12 17.32 -5.25
CA LEU A 176 -2.06 15.87 -5.05
C LEU A 176 -2.34 15.49 -3.59
N GLY A 177 -1.76 16.21 -2.63
CA GLY A 177 -2.01 16.01 -1.21
C GLY A 177 -3.47 16.21 -0.82
N GLN A 178 -4.09 17.31 -1.26
CA GLN A 178 -5.51 17.60 -0.99
C GLN A 178 -6.44 16.55 -1.60
N LEU A 179 -6.20 16.17 -2.86
CA LEU A 179 -6.99 15.16 -3.56
C LEU A 179 -6.85 13.78 -2.91
N ARG A 180 -5.64 13.43 -2.46
CA ARG A 180 -5.37 12.18 -1.73
C ARG A 180 -6.16 12.10 -0.44
N GLU A 181 -6.13 13.16 0.37
CA GLU A 181 -6.83 13.19 1.65
C GLU A 181 -8.36 13.24 1.48
N LYS A 182 -8.86 13.98 0.48
CA LYS A 182 -10.29 13.96 0.14
C LYS A 182 -10.73 12.56 -0.27
N LEU A 183 -9.99 11.92 -1.18
CA LEU A 183 -10.31 10.57 -1.66
C LEU A 183 -10.16 9.51 -0.57
N TRP A 184 -9.25 9.70 0.38
CA TRP A 184 -9.13 8.82 1.55
C TRP A 184 -10.35 8.90 2.49
N ASN A 185 -10.94 10.10 2.62
CA ASN A 185 -12.09 10.31 3.50
C ASN A 185 -13.44 9.95 2.85
N GLU A 186 -13.60 10.22 1.55
CA GLU A 186 -14.88 10.05 0.84
C GLU A 186 -14.91 8.79 -0.03
N GLY A 187 -13.76 8.23 -0.39
CA GLY A 187 -13.67 7.14 -1.35
C GLY A 187 -14.29 5.84 -0.84
N GLU A 188 -14.95 5.15 -1.74
CA GLU A 188 -15.61 3.86 -1.51
C GLU A 188 -14.91 2.76 -2.32
N LEU A 189 -14.59 1.66 -1.64
CA LEU A 189 -14.09 0.47 -2.30
C LEU A 189 -15.30 -0.36 -2.75
N ALA A 190 -15.48 -0.51 -4.06
CA ALA A 190 -16.51 -1.33 -4.65
C ALA A 190 -15.90 -2.61 -5.22
N ALA A 191 -16.42 -3.76 -4.80
CA ALA A 191 -16.06 -5.06 -5.32
C ALA A 191 -17.22 -5.65 -6.12
N ALA A 192 -16.92 -6.11 -7.32
CA ALA A 192 -17.88 -6.78 -8.21
C ALA A 192 -17.29 -8.11 -8.71
N VAL A 193 -18.13 -9.13 -8.86
CA VAL A 193 -17.70 -10.40 -9.47
C VAL A 193 -17.37 -10.23 -10.95
N VAL A 194 -16.33 -10.90 -11.42
CA VAL A 194 -16.03 -10.98 -12.86
C VAL A 194 -16.98 -12.00 -13.50
N ALA A 195 -17.68 -11.59 -14.55
CA ALA A 195 -18.64 -12.44 -15.26
C ALA A 195 -17.98 -13.77 -15.69
N GLY A 196 -18.60 -14.90 -15.31
CA GLY A 196 -18.13 -16.25 -15.64
C GLY A 196 -17.23 -16.92 -14.59
N LYS A 197 -16.89 -16.25 -13.48
CA LYS A 197 -16.05 -16.82 -12.39
C LYS A 197 -16.75 -17.03 -11.06
N GLU A 198 -18.09 -17.00 -11.06
CA GLU A 198 -18.92 -17.13 -9.86
C GLU A 198 -18.69 -18.48 -9.13
N ASN A 199 -18.51 -19.57 -9.88
CA ASN A 199 -18.29 -20.91 -9.31
C ASN A 199 -16.90 -21.08 -8.68
N GLU A 200 -15.86 -20.48 -9.24
CA GLU A 200 -14.49 -20.50 -8.69
C GLU A 200 -14.39 -19.59 -7.46
N GLY A 201 -15.25 -18.57 -7.40
CA GLY A 201 -15.31 -17.55 -6.37
C GLY A 201 -16.16 -17.86 -5.15
N ALA A 202 -16.63 -19.10 -4.95
CA ALA A 202 -17.53 -19.43 -3.82
C ALA A 202 -16.97 -19.03 -2.43
N LYS A 203 -15.63 -18.95 -2.29
CA LYS A 203 -14.97 -18.47 -1.05
C LYS A 203 -15.09 -16.97 -0.82
N PHE A 204 -15.41 -16.21 -1.88
CA PHE A 204 -15.57 -14.77 -1.89
C PHE A 204 -17.03 -14.37 -2.15
N SER A 205 -17.99 -15.28 -1.94
CA SER A 205 -19.42 -15.04 -2.15
C SER A 205 -19.92 -13.80 -1.41
N ASP A 206 -19.39 -13.57 -0.21
CA ASP A 206 -19.75 -12.46 0.66
C ASP A 206 -19.29 -11.10 0.10
N TYR A 207 -18.46 -11.10 -0.95
CA TYR A 207 -17.84 -9.92 -1.55
C TYR A 207 -18.23 -9.68 -3.01
N PHE A 208 -19.25 -10.38 -3.54
CA PHE A 208 -19.65 -10.26 -4.96
C PHE A 208 -20.31 -8.92 -5.31
N ASP A 209 -20.96 -8.25 -4.36
CA ASP A 209 -21.47 -6.88 -4.49
C ASP A 209 -21.26 -6.14 -3.16
N HIS A 210 -19.99 -5.88 -2.83
CA HIS A 210 -19.63 -5.21 -1.58
C HIS A 210 -19.18 -3.78 -1.85
N ARG A 211 -19.69 -2.84 -1.05
CA ARG A 211 -19.30 -1.42 -1.08
C ARG A 211 -19.06 -0.92 0.33
N GLU A 212 -17.90 -0.32 0.56
CA GLU A 212 -17.55 0.20 1.87
C GLU A 212 -16.54 1.35 1.76
N HIS A 213 -16.61 2.33 2.66
CA HIS A 213 -15.65 3.42 2.71
C HIS A 213 -14.23 2.91 2.99
N ILE A 214 -13.23 3.42 2.27
CA ILE A 214 -11.83 3.01 2.43
C ILE A 214 -11.35 3.18 3.87
N LYS A 215 -11.76 4.26 4.53
CA LYS A 215 -11.31 4.58 5.90
C LYS A 215 -11.90 3.64 6.97
N ALA A 216 -13.07 3.07 6.70
CA ALA A 216 -13.82 2.27 7.67
C ALA A 216 -13.66 0.76 7.47
N ILE A 217 -13.09 0.32 6.34
CA ILE A 217 -12.94 -1.10 6.03
C ILE A 217 -11.97 -1.79 7.02
N PRO A 218 -12.38 -2.90 7.65
CA PRO A 218 -11.46 -3.68 8.47
C PRO A 218 -10.39 -4.38 7.66
N SER A 219 -9.23 -4.54 8.27
CA SER A 219 -8.03 -5.13 7.66
C SER A 219 -8.26 -6.51 7.03
N HIS A 220 -9.00 -7.40 7.71
CA HIS A 220 -9.27 -8.74 7.17
C HIS A 220 -10.16 -8.71 5.91
N ARG A 221 -11.13 -7.79 5.83
CA ARG A 221 -12.00 -7.62 4.65
C ARG A 221 -11.22 -7.01 3.48
N ALA A 222 -10.42 -5.97 3.75
CA ALA A 222 -9.55 -5.38 2.74
C ALA A 222 -8.61 -6.42 2.10
N LEU A 223 -7.97 -7.27 2.91
CA LEU A 223 -7.09 -8.33 2.40
C LEU A 223 -7.86 -9.41 1.62
N ALA A 224 -9.08 -9.78 2.04
CA ALA A 224 -9.92 -10.71 1.30
C ALA A 224 -10.28 -10.19 -0.09
N LEU A 225 -10.65 -8.91 -0.20
CA LEU A 225 -10.94 -8.24 -1.47
C LEU A 225 -9.71 -8.19 -2.39
N LEU A 226 -8.56 -7.80 -1.85
CA LEU A 226 -7.31 -7.74 -2.62
C LEU A 226 -6.83 -9.12 -3.07
N ARG A 227 -7.07 -10.15 -2.26
CA ARG A 227 -6.82 -11.54 -2.64
C ARG A 227 -7.74 -11.98 -3.77
N GLY A 228 -9.04 -11.73 -3.67
CA GLY A 228 -10.00 -12.04 -4.74
C GLY A 228 -9.69 -11.31 -6.05
N ARG A 229 -9.14 -10.09 -5.97
CA ARG A 229 -8.60 -9.36 -7.12
C ARG A 229 -7.39 -10.05 -7.74
N ASN A 230 -6.42 -10.47 -6.93
CA ASN A 230 -5.21 -11.15 -7.43
C ASN A 230 -5.50 -12.53 -8.02
N GLU A 231 -6.48 -13.25 -7.47
CA GLU A 231 -6.98 -14.52 -8.01
C GLU A 231 -7.89 -14.30 -9.24
N GLY A 232 -8.23 -13.04 -9.56
CA GLY A 232 -8.99 -12.65 -10.75
C GLY A 232 -10.47 -13.03 -10.70
N VAL A 233 -11.01 -13.24 -9.50
CA VAL A 233 -12.43 -13.55 -9.24
C VAL A 233 -13.24 -12.27 -9.03
N LEU A 234 -12.65 -11.29 -8.34
CA LEU A 234 -13.27 -10.00 -8.04
C LEU A 234 -12.58 -8.88 -8.82
N SER A 235 -13.38 -7.94 -9.32
CA SER A 235 -12.91 -6.62 -9.73
C SER A 235 -13.09 -5.67 -8.54
N VAL A 236 -11.97 -5.19 -8.00
CA VAL A 236 -11.98 -4.18 -6.92
C VAL A 236 -11.62 -2.83 -7.53
N ALA A 237 -12.57 -1.91 -7.48
CA ALA A 237 -12.42 -0.56 -7.99
C ALA A 237 -12.63 0.45 -6.85
N LEU A 238 -11.76 1.46 -6.81
CA LEU A 238 -11.98 2.62 -5.98
C LEU A 238 -12.97 3.56 -6.69
N LYS A 239 -14.13 3.78 -6.08
CA LYS A 239 -15.13 4.74 -6.55
C LYS A 239 -15.02 6.02 -5.71
N TYR A 240 -15.14 7.15 -6.39
CA TYR A 240 -15.11 8.49 -5.79
C TYR A 240 -16.38 9.28 -6.10
N GLN A 241 -17.29 8.69 -6.88
CA GLN A 241 -18.61 9.20 -7.20
C GLN A 241 -19.62 8.05 -7.21
N PRO A 242 -20.89 8.33 -6.90
CA PRO A 242 -21.99 7.39 -7.13
C PRO A 242 -22.07 7.00 -8.60
N ASP A 243 -22.41 5.73 -8.87
CA ASP A 243 -22.55 5.20 -10.25
C ASP A 243 -23.59 5.95 -11.08
N GLU A 244 -24.52 6.64 -10.42
CA GLU A 244 -25.61 7.41 -11.04
C GLU A 244 -25.19 8.81 -11.49
N THR A 245 -23.99 9.29 -11.11
CA THR A 245 -23.52 10.59 -11.62
C THR A 245 -23.27 10.47 -13.13
N PRO A 246 -23.93 11.30 -13.95
CA PRO A 246 -23.65 11.35 -15.38
C PRO A 246 -22.15 11.53 -15.59
N ILE A 247 -21.60 10.81 -16.56
CA ILE A 247 -20.20 10.95 -17.00
C ILE A 247 -19.84 12.42 -17.31
N THR A 248 -20.85 13.25 -17.57
CA THR A 248 -20.81 14.69 -17.87
C THR A 248 -20.88 15.62 -16.66
N GLU A 249 -21.27 15.15 -15.47
CA GLU A 249 -21.34 15.99 -14.26
C GLU A 249 -19.97 16.13 -13.61
N ARG A 250 -19.64 17.38 -13.23
CA ARG A 250 -18.34 17.72 -12.65
C ARG A 250 -18.16 17.05 -11.31
N SER A 251 -17.10 16.26 -11.17
CA SER A 251 -16.74 15.72 -9.87
C SER A 251 -16.25 16.84 -8.95
N ALA A 252 -16.50 16.70 -7.65
CA ALA A 252 -15.93 17.61 -6.65
C ALA A 252 -14.40 17.71 -6.73
N TYR A 253 -13.75 16.65 -7.20
CA TYR A 253 -12.31 16.59 -7.49
C TYR A 253 -11.90 17.46 -8.67
N GLU A 254 -12.70 17.46 -9.75
CA GLU A 254 -12.46 18.32 -10.93
C GLU A 254 -12.64 19.80 -10.57
N MET A 255 -13.59 20.12 -9.69
CA MET A 255 -13.78 21.49 -9.19
C MET A 255 -12.61 21.99 -8.35
N LEU A 256 -11.97 21.12 -7.55
CA LEU A 256 -10.79 21.49 -6.77
C LEU A 256 -9.59 21.80 -7.67
N ILE A 257 -9.37 20.98 -8.71
CA ILE A 257 -8.32 21.23 -9.70
C ILE A 257 -8.61 22.56 -10.42
N ALA A 258 -9.85 22.76 -10.86
CA ALA A 258 -10.25 23.99 -11.54
C ALA A 258 -10.07 25.24 -10.65
N ALA A 259 -10.46 25.16 -9.38
CA ALA A 259 -10.30 26.26 -8.43
C ALA A 259 -8.82 26.62 -8.18
N ARG A 260 -7.94 25.62 -8.09
CA ARG A 260 -6.49 25.81 -7.91
C ARG A 260 -5.86 26.55 -9.09
N PHE A 261 -6.31 26.27 -10.32
CA PHE A 261 -5.82 26.92 -11.53
C PHE A 261 -6.67 28.11 -12.00
N GLY A 262 -7.64 28.57 -11.19
CA GLY A 262 -8.49 29.72 -11.53
C GLY A 262 -9.46 29.48 -12.71
N ILE A 263 -9.67 28.23 -13.11
CA ILE A 263 -10.56 27.85 -14.20
C ILE A 263 -12.00 27.91 -13.68
N LYS A 264 -12.78 28.86 -14.21
CA LYS A 264 -14.20 29.01 -13.91
C LYS A 264 -14.99 28.86 -15.19
N ASP A 265 -16.12 28.18 -15.10
CA ASP A 265 -17.07 28.14 -16.21
C ASP A 265 -17.89 29.44 -16.23
N ALA A 266 -17.49 30.37 -17.08
CA ALA A 266 -18.22 31.60 -17.35
C ALA A 266 -18.83 31.59 -18.76
N GLY A 267 -18.87 30.43 -19.41
CA GLY A 267 -19.36 30.28 -20.79
C GLY A 267 -18.41 30.81 -21.86
N ARG A 268 -17.11 30.96 -21.56
CA ARG A 268 -16.12 31.44 -22.53
C ARG A 268 -15.68 30.33 -23.48
N ALA A 269 -15.10 30.71 -24.62
CA ALA A 269 -14.75 29.78 -25.69
C ALA A 269 -13.74 28.69 -25.24
N ALA A 270 -12.75 29.05 -24.43
CA ALA A 270 -11.75 28.11 -23.92
C ALA A 270 -12.19 27.30 -22.69
N ASP A 271 -13.26 27.71 -21.98
CA ASP A 271 -13.68 27.07 -20.72
C ASP A 271 -14.02 25.59 -20.93
N LYS A 272 -14.71 25.24 -22.02
CA LYS A 272 -15.04 23.84 -22.36
C LYS A 272 -13.79 22.98 -22.56
N TRP A 273 -12.81 23.50 -23.29
CA TRP A 273 -11.56 22.80 -23.57
C TRP A 273 -10.70 22.62 -22.31
N LEU A 274 -10.63 23.64 -21.45
CA LEU A 274 -9.93 23.59 -20.17
C LEU A 274 -10.57 22.57 -19.22
N LEU A 275 -11.90 22.56 -19.13
CA LEU A 275 -12.64 21.62 -18.29
C LEU A 275 -12.47 20.16 -18.76
N ASP A 276 -12.50 19.91 -20.07
CA ASP A 276 -12.19 18.60 -20.63
C ASP A 276 -10.74 18.18 -20.31
N GLY A 277 -9.81 19.13 -20.33
CA GLY A 277 -8.43 18.92 -19.90
C GLY A 277 -8.31 18.52 -18.44
N VAL A 278 -9.01 19.21 -17.54
CA VAL A 278 -9.06 18.90 -16.10
C VAL A 278 -9.65 17.51 -15.85
N ARG A 279 -10.74 17.18 -16.54
CA ARG A 279 -11.40 15.88 -16.45
C ARG A 279 -10.50 14.73 -16.92
N LEU A 280 -9.80 14.93 -18.04
CA LEU A 280 -8.81 13.97 -18.53
C LEU A 280 -7.61 13.87 -17.58
N CYS A 281 -7.16 14.97 -17.01
CA CYS A 281 -6.08 14.99 -16.00
C CYS A 281 -6.45 14.13 -14.80
N TRP A 282 -7.64 14.34 -14.24
CA TRP A 282 -8.14 13.57 -13.10
C TRP A 282 -8.23 12.08 -13.42
N ARG A 283 -8.96 11.70 -14.49
CA ARG A 283 -9.26 10.29 -14.79
C ARG A 283 -8.06 9.51 -15.31
N ALA A 284 -7.22 10.12 -16.14
CA ALA A 284 -6.14 9.41 -16.83
C ALA A 284 -4.80 9.45 -16.09
N LYS A 285 -4.57 10.45 -15.23
CA LYS A 285 -3.29 10.64 -14.53
C LYS A 285 -3.43 10.62 -13.03
N ILE A 286 -4.12 11.61 -12.45
CA ILE A 286 -4.11 11.82 -10.99
C ILE A 286 -4.74 10.64 -10.26
N PHE A 287 -5.91 10.17 -10.69
CA PHE A 287 -6.60 9.07 -10.02
C PHE A 287 -5.74 7.78 -9.95
N LEU A 288 -4.97 7.50 -10.99
CA LEU A 288 -4.10 6.33 -11.04
C LEU A 288 -2.83 6.50 -10.20
N SER A 289 -2.31 7.73 -10.05
CA SER A 289 -1.08 8.00 -9.30
C SER A 289 -1.28 8.06 -7.79
N LEU A 290 -2.52 8.14 -7.28
CA LEU A 290 -2.77 8.32 -5.85
C LEU A 290 -2.48 7.08 -4.97
N GLU A 291 -2.16 5.92 -5.56
CA GLU A 291 -1.70 4.67 -4.89
C GLU A 291 -2.45 4.27 -3.58
N LEU A 292 -3.70 4.71 -3.41
CA LEU A 292 -4.44 4.54 -2.15
C LEU A 292 -4.71 3.08 -1.80
N VAL A 293 -4.82 2.23 -2.81
CA VAL A 293 -4.99 0.78 -2.62
C VAL A 293 -3.72 0.16 -2.01
N SER A 294 -2.53 0.64 -2.36
CA SER A 294 -1.29 0.19 -1.72
C SER A 294 -1.25 0.64 -0.27
N ARG A 295 -1.59 1.91 0.01
CA ARG A 295 -1.69 2.43 1.38
C ARG A 295 -2.65 1.61 2.23
N LEU A 296 -3.83 1.28 1.70
CA LEU A 296 -4.80 0.43 2.40
C LEU A 296 -4.23 -0.97 2.66
N LYS A 297 -3.55 -1.55 1.67
CA LYS A 297 -2.92 -2.86 1.80
C LYS A 297 -1.85 -2.86 2.89
N ASP A 298 -0.94 -1.89 2.89
CA ASP A 298 0.16 -1.81 3.86
C ASP A 298 -0.37 -1.65 5.29
N ALA A 299 -1.43 -0.85 5.46
CA ALA A 299 -2.13 -0.71 6.74
C ALA A 299 -2.79 -2.03 7.18
N ALA A 300 -3.46 -2.72 6.26
CA ALA A 300 -4.15 -3.98 6.56
C ALA A 300 -3.18 -5.13 6.85
N ASP A 301 -2.09 -5.23 6.10
CA ASP A 301 -0.99 -6.17 6.35
C ASP A 301 -0.35 -5.87 7.71
N GLY A 302 -0.10 -4.60 8.04
CA GLY A 302 0.44 -4.19 9.33
C GLY A 302 -0.42 -4.61 10.52
N GLU A 303 -1.74 -4.45 10.45
CA GLU A 303 -2.67 -4.91 11.50
C GLU A 303 -2.72 -6.44 11.58
N ALA A 304 -2.80 -7.12 10.43
CA ALA A 304 -2.82 -8.58 10.38
C ALA A 304 -1.55 -9.18 11.00
N ILE A 305 -0.38 -8.63 10.65
CA ILE A 305 0.92 -9.05 11.20
C ILE A 305 0.95 -8.86 12.72
N LYS A 306 0.40 -7.76 13.26
CA LYS A 306 0.32 -7.55 14.71
C LYS A 306 -0.51 -8.63 15.41
N VAL A 307 -1.67 -8.99 14.85
CA VAL A 307 -2.52 -10.07 15.39
C VAL A 307 -1.81 -11.41 15.31
N PHE A 308 -1.15 -11.71 14.19
CA PHE A 308 -0.37 -12.94 14.05
C PHE A 308 0.83 -12.99 15.02
N ALA A 309 1.51 -11.87 15.22
CA ALA A 309 2.62 -11.75 16.15
C ALA A 309 2.15 -11.98 17.60
N ALA A 310 1.02 -11.39 17.99
CA ALA A 310 0.41 -11.63 19.31
C ALA A 310 0.02 -13.10 19.49
N ASN A 311 -0.68 -13.69 18.51
CA ASN A 311 -1.06 -15.10 18.55
C ASN A 311 0.16 -16.04 18.62
N LEU A 312 1.21 -15.75 17.86
CA LEU A 312 2.45 -16.53 17.88
C LEU A 312 3.17 -16.37 19.22
N HIS A 313 3.25 -15.16 19.75
CA HIS A 313 3.83 -14.88 21.05
C HIS A 313 3.12 -15.68 22.15
N ASP A 314 1.79 -15.67 22.16
CA ASP A 314 0.99 -16.43 23.11
C ASP A 314 1.19 -17.94 22.94
N LEU A 315 1.33 -18.45 21.71
CA LEU A 315 1.65 -19.85 21.46
C LEU A 315 3.06 -20.24 21.93
N LEU A 316 4.03 -19.33 21.85
CA LEU A 316 5.40 -19.56 22.31
C LEU A 316 5.53 -19.49 23.84
N LEU A 317 4.75 -18.61 24.46
CA LEU A 317 4.67 -18.48 25.93
C LEU A 317 3.67 -19.43 26.56
N ALA A 318 2.78 -20.04 25.77
CA ALA A 318 1.90 -21.10 26.24
C ALA A 318 2.75 -22.24 26.79
N ALA A 319 2.78 -22.32 28.12
CA ALA A 319 3.61 -23.25 28.85
C ALA A 319 3.49 -24.68 28.29
N ARG A 320 4.60 -25.26 27.81
CA ARG A 320 4.82 -26.72 27.86
C ARG A 320 6.27 -27.03 28.23
N PRO A 321 6.45 -27.88 29.24
CA PRO A 321 6.14 -29.28 29.07
C PRO A 321 4.83 -29.63 29.76
N ALA A 322 3.87 -30.18 29.01
CA ALA A 322 2.83 -30.98 29.64
C ALA A 322 3.56 -32.12 30.38
N ALA A 323 3.69 -31.98 31.70
CA ALA A 323 4.21 -33.03 32.55
C ALA A 323 3.34 -34.27 32.32
N ALA A 324 3.92 -35.29 31.67
CA ALA A 324 3.46 -36.67 31.56
C ALA A 324 1.94 -36.89 31.82
N ARG A 325 1.05 -36.33 31.00
CA ARG A 325 -0.36 -36.74 31.00
C ARG A 325 -0.55 -37.81 29.92
N ARG A 326 -0.94 -39.02 30.33
CA ARG A 326 -1.43 -40.04 29.41
C ARG A 326 -2.77 -39.58 28.87
N TRP A 327 -2.84 -39.38 27.56
CA TRP A 327 -4.07 -39.05 26.88
C TRP A 327 -4.77 -40.36 26.47
N ALA A 328 -5.99 -40.59 26.96
CA ALA A 328 -6.86 -41.62 26.41
C ALA A 328 -7.65 -41.01 25.25
N TRP A 329 -7.34 -41.41 24.01
CA TRP A 329 -8.03 -40.96 22.80
C TRP A 329 -9.02 -42.03 22.32
N THR A 330 -10.27 -41.63 22.07
CA THR A 330 -11.33 -42.48 21.47
C THR A 330 -11.51 -42.26 19.95
N ARG A 331 -10.61 -41.52 19.28
CA ARG A 331 -10.59 -41.41 17.81
C ARG A 331 -9.17 -41.53 17.26
N ALA A 332 -9.06 -42.17 16.10
CA ALA A 332 -7.81 -42.45 15.42
C ALA A 332 -7.09 -41.17 14.98
N CYS A 333 -6.14 -40.71 15.79
CA CYS A 333 -5.07 -39.79 15.41
C CYS A 333 -3.76 -40.57 15.38
N ALA A 334 -2.83 -40.21 14.47
CA ALA A 334 -1.51 -40.82 14.39
C ALA A 334 -0.75 -40.62 15.72
N PRO A 335 -0.55 -41.67 16.54
CA PRO A 335 0.09 -41.51 17.83
C PRO A 335 1.61 -41.48 17.63
N ALA A 336 2.24 -40.39 18.05
CA ALA A 336 3.69 -40.29 18.20
C ALA A 336 4.02 -40.17 19.70
N ALA A 337 4.57 -41.23 20.29
CA ALA A 337 5.19 -41.13 21.60
C ALA A 337 6.55 -40.42 21.44
N ARG A 338 6.89 -39.49 22.33
CA ARG A 338 8.21 -38.88 22.39
C ARG A 338 8.68 -38.92 23.83
N TRP A 339 9.83 -39.56 24.08
CA TRP A 339 10.41 -39.60 25.42
C TRP A 339 11.15 -38.30 25.73
N ARG A 340 11.54 -38.13 27.00
CA ARG A 340 12.07 -36.90 27.62
C ARG A 340 13.35 -36.33 26.97
N TRP A 341 13.92 -37.06 26.02
CA TRP A 341 15.03 -36.66 25.17
C TRP A 341 14.61 -36.96 23.73
N SER A 342 14.94 -36.05 22.81
CA SER A 342 14.39 -35.77 21.48
C SER A 342 14.23 -36.92 20.45
N THR A 343 14.34 -38.19 20.83
CA THR A 343 14.12 -39.35 19.96
C THR A 343 12.65 -39.75 19.92
N ILE A 344 12.11 -39.81 18.70
CA ILE A 344 10.77 -40.37 18.40
C ILE A 344 10.94 -41.90 18.30
N PRO A 345 10.42 -42.71 19.24
CA PRO A 345 10.52 -44.16 19.15
C PRO A 345 9.27 -44.66 18.42
N ALA A 346 9.42 -44.93 17.12
CA ALA A 346 8.46 -45.58 16.23
C ALA A 346 7.10 -44.86 15.99
N ARG A 347 6.72 -44.79 14.71
CA ARG A 347 5.36 -44.46 14.28
C ARG A 347 4.57 -45.76 14.15
N CYS A 348 3.48 -45.93 14.90
CA CYS A 348 2.52 -47.00 14.65
C CYS A 348 1.42 -46.46 13.73
N TRP A 349 1.28 -47.07 12.55
CA TRP A 349 0.16 -46.82 11.65
C TRP A 349 -1.00 -47.72 12.08
N ILE A 350 -2.10 -47.11 12.50
CA ILE A 350 -3.38 -47.79 12.73
C ILE A 350 -4.24 -47.50 11.50
N PRO A 351 -4.71 -48.52 10.75
CA PRO A 351 -5.57 -48.29 9.59
C PRO A 351 -6.90 -47.64 10.03
N PRO A 352 -7.49 -46.75 9.21
CA PRO A 352 -8.75 -46.09 9.55
C PRO A 352 -9.87 -47.12 9.72
N PRO A 353 -10.86 -46.89 10.60
CA PRO A 353 -12.05 -47.73 10.63
C PRO A 353 -12.73 -47.63 9.26
N SER A 354 -12.90 -48.76 8.58
CA SER A 354 -13.76 -48.83 7.41
C SER A 354 -15.15 -48.37 7.84
N THR A 355 -15.76 -47.49 7.03
CA THR A 355 -17.15 -47.09 7.16
C THR A 355 -18.01 -48.35 7.18
N ARG A 356 -18.47 -48.74 8.38
CA ARG A 356 -19.40 -49.85 8.57
C ARG A 356 -20.75 -49.38 8.02
N THR A 357 -20.98 -49.64 6.75
CA THR A 357 -22.32 -49.61 6.15
C THR A 357 -23.19 -50.59 6.93
N SER A 358 -24.32 -50.09 7.39
CA SER A 358 -25.36 -50.81 8.11
C SER A 358 -25.79 -52.08 7.39
N ARG A 359 -25.60 -53.24 8.01
CA ARG A 359 -26.50 -54.40 7.86
C ARG A 359 -26.57 -55.15 9.18
N ALA A 360 -27.76 -55.15 9.76
CA ALA A 360 -28.14 -55.97 10.90
C ALA A 360 -28.18 -57.45 10.48
N ALA A 361 -27.62 -58.34 11.32
CA ALA A 361 -28.25 -59.56 11.82
C ALA A 361 -27.21 -60.55 12.38
N SER A 362 -27.61 -61.21 13.47
CA SER A 362 -27.11 -62.47 14.05
C SER A 362 -25.67 -62.56 14.55
N GLY A 363 -25.55 -62.51 15.89
CA GLY A 363 -25.09 -63.65 16.70
C GLY A 363 -23.64 -64.14 16.58
N THR A 364 -22.95 -64.08 17.72
CA THR A 364 -21.75 -64.81 18.17
C THR A 364 -20.45 -64.00 18.27
N ASN A 365 -19.97 -63.86 19.51
CA ASN A 365 -18.65 -63.36 19.88
C ASN A 365 -17.55 -64.32 19.41
N PRO A 366 -16.40 -63.80 18.95
CA PRO A 366 -15.12 -64.45 19.21
C PRO A 366 -14.15 -63.54 19.98
N SER A 367 -13.31 -64.22 20.75
CA SER A 367 -12.23 -63.75 21.63
C SER A 367 -11.09 -63.01 20.90
N PRO A 368 -10.24 -62.24 21.62
CA PRO A 368 -9.23 -61.38 21.01
C PRO A 368 -7.96 -62.17 20.66
N SER A 369 -7.68 -62.36 19.37
CA SER A 369 -6.39 -62.90 18.90
C SER A 369 -5.63 -61.92 18.01
N SER A 370 -4.40 -61.64 18.42
CA SER A 370 -3.24 -61.17 17.63
C SER A 370 -3.18 -59.70 17.17
N ALA A 371 -2.63 -58.84 18.02
CA ALA A 371 -1.82 -57.70 17.57
C ALA A 371 -0.38 -58.21 17.35
N ARG A 372 0.09 -58.29 16.09
CA ARG A 372 1.51 -58.57 15.80
C ARG A 372 2.34 -57.32 16.06
N CYS A 373 3.06 -57.30 17.19
CA CYS A 373 4.24 -56.45 17.33
C CYS A 373 5.39 -57.07 16.54
N ALA A 374 5.75 -56.48 15.40
CA ALA A 374 7.05 -56.76 14.78
C ALA A 374 8.14 -56.11 15.62
N ARG A 375 8.81 -56.90 16.46
CA ARG A 375 10.00 -56.50 17.21
C ARG A 375 11.17 -56.52 16.22
N ALA A 376 11.69 -55.35 15.84
CA ALA A 376 12.95 -55.28 15.11
C ALA A 376 14.07 -55.75 16.06
N THR A 377 14.50 -57.00 15.90
CA THR A 377 15.71 -57.53 16.51
C THR A 377 16.91 -56.79 15.93
N ARG A 378 17.67 -56.11 16.79
CA ARG A 378 19.02 -55.64 16.50
C ARG A 378 19.88 -56.86 16.15
N SER A 379 20.46 -56.90 14.96
CA SER A 379 21.71 -57.60 14.73
C SER A 379 22.86 -56.70 15.16
N THR A 380 23.81 -57.30 15.87
CA THR A 380 25.06 -56.75 16.44
C THR A 380 25.86 -55.88 15.50
#